data_AF-A0A1B0ABJ0-F1
#
_entry.id   AF-A0A1B0ABJ0-F1
#
_cell.length_a   1.000
_cell.length_b   1.000
_cell.length_c   1.000
_cell.angle_alpha   90.00
_cell.angle_beta   90.00
_cell.angle_gamma   90.00
#
_symmetry.space_group_name_H-M   'P 1'
#
loop_
_entity.id
_entity.type
_entity.pdbx_description
1 polymer ?
#
loop_
_entity_poly.entity_id
_entity_poly.type
_entity_poly.pdbx_seq_one_letter_code
_entity_poly.pdbx_strand_id
1 'polypeptide(L)'
;MKSRKLPKGFVLCGLNCLTFVYFPLVLPILICSANDFDYRLQRVRNVLKEVPLIDGHNDLPWNIRKFLKNQLKDFHFGGDLRQIQPWSSSAWSHTDLRRLKEGMVSAQFWSAYAPCSSQHLDAVQLTLEQIDLIRRLVNLYPHHMTLVTTASGKLCYILLNNSTN
;
A
#
# COMPACT_ATOMS: atom_id res chain seq x y z
N MET A 1 41.48 -56.94 20.68
CA MET A 1 40.20 -56.53 20.07
C MET A 1 40.33 -55.10 19.57
N LYS A 2 40.44 -54.88 18.26
CA LYS A 2 40.83 -53.60 17.65
C LYS A 2 39.56 -52.82 17.25
N SER A 3 39.15 -51.84 18.06
CA SER A 3 38.02 -50.96 17.74
C SER A 3 38.46 -49.92 16.68
N ARG A 4 37.80 -49.93 15.52
CA ARG A 4 38.09 -49.04 14.39
C ARG A 4 37.49 -47.66 14.68
N LYS A 5 38.34 -46.63 14.76
CA LYS A 5 37.89 -45.23 14.73
C LYS A 5 37.44 -44.89 13.30
N LEU A 6 36.18 -44.50 13.13
CA LEU A 6 35.64 -43.96 11.88
C LEU A 6 36.39 -42.67 11.49
N PRO A 7 36.79 -42.49 10.21
CA PRO A 7 37.48 -41.28 9.78
C PRO A 7 36.50 -40.10 9.76
N LYS A 8 36.78 -39.08 10.57
CA LYS A 8 36.05 -37.79 10.63
C LYS A 8 36.20 -36.92 9.36
N GLY A 9 36.75 -37.47 8.28
CA GLY A 9 37.11 -36.72 7.06
C GLY A 9 36.09 -36.78 5.92
N PHE A 10 35.05 -37.61 6.00
CA PHE A 10 34.17 -37.85 4.84
C PHE A 10 32.88 -37.03 4.79
N VAL A 11 32.51 -36.32 5.86
CA VAL A 11 31.25 -35.56 5.92
C VAL A 11 31.41 -34.09 5.51
N LEU A 12 32.64 -33.54 5.51
CA LEU A 12 32.86 -32.12 5.21
C LEU A 12 32.97 -31.80 3.70
N CYS A 13 33.15 -32.81 2.83
CA CYS A 13 33.37 -32.59 1.40
C CYS A 13 32.05 -32.52 0.58
N GLY A 14 31.00 -33.20 1.03
CA GLY A 14 29.71 -33.25 0.32
C GLY A 14 28.89 -31.95 0.39
N LEU A 15 29.01 -31.18 1.47
CA LEU A 15 28.30 -29.89 1.62
C LEU A 15 28.91 -28.76 0.79
N ASN A 16 30.23 -28.80 0.52
CA ASN A 16 30.90 -27.76 -0.26
C ASN A 16 30.70 -27.92 -1.78
N CYS A 17 30.65 -29.14 -2.32
CA CYS A 17 30.42 -29.31 -3.76
C CYS A 17 29.01 -28.84 -4.20
N LEU A 18 27.99 -29.01 -3.36
CA LEU A 18 26.64 -28.53 -3.67
C LEU A 18 26.60 -27.01 -3.73
N THR A 19 27.27 -26.29 -2.83
CA THR A 19 27.34 -24.82 -2.88
C THR A 19 28.18 -24.31 -4.06
N PHE A 20 29.33 -24.91 -4.38
CA PHE A 20 30.16 -24.48 -5.51
C PHE A 20 29.53 -24.70 -6.89
N VAL A 21 28.57 -25.62 -7.04
CA VAL A 21 27.87 -25.86 -8.31
C VAL A 21 26.54 -25.12 -8.37
N TYR A 22 25.75 -25.10 -7.29
CA TYR A 22 24.48 -24.38 -7.27
C TYR A 22 24.67 -22.86 -7.28
N PHE A 23 25.67 -22.33 -6.57
CA PHE A 23 25.84 -20.89 -6.43
C PHE A 23 26.11 -20.20 -7.78
N PRO A 24 27.10 -20.62 -8.60
CA PRO A 24 27.29 -20.03 -9.93
C PRO A 24 26.18 -20.34 -10.95
N LEU A 25 25.29 -21.32 -10.72
CA LEU A 25 24.16 -21.59 -11.62
C LEU A 25 22.92 -20.77 -11.27
N VAL A 26 22.63 -20.60 -9.98
CA VAL A 26 21.43 -19.92 -9.47
C VAL A 26 21.66 -18.41 -9.31
N LEU A 27 22.88 -17.99 -8.96
CA LEU A 27 23.23 -16.57 -8.75
C LEU A 27 23.06 -15.71 -10.01
N PRO A 28 23.48 -16.12 -11.23
CA PRO A 28 23.26 -15.33 -12.44
C PRO A 28 21.77 -15.20 -12.78
N ILE A 29 20.97 -16.23 -12.51
CA ILE A 29 19.51 -16.24 -12.76
C ILE A 29 18.82 -15.28 -11.78
N LEU A 30 19.16 -15.33 -10.49
CA LEU A 30 18.67 -14.39 -9.48
C LEU A 30 19.07 -12.94 -9.78
N ILE A 31 20.32 -12.69 -10.16
CA ILE A 31 20.82 -11.36 -10.54
C ILE A 31 20.09 -10.84 -11.78
N CYS A 32 19.87 -11.68 -12.80
CA CYS A 32 19.14 -11.31 -14.01
C CYS A 32 17.67 -10.96 -13.69
N SER A 33 17.00 -11.78 -12.87
CA SER A 33 15.61 -11.56 -12.44
C SER A 33 15.45 -10.29 -11.60
N ALA A 34 16.38 -10.02 -10.66
CA ALA A 34 16.39 -8.81 -9.85
C ALA A 34 16.63 -7.55 -10.70
N ASN A 35 17.61 -7.58 -11.61
CA ASN A 35 17.87 -6.48 -12.55
C ASN A 35 16.66 -6.17 -13.43
N ASP A 36 15.94 -7.20 -13.86
CA ASP A 36 14.74 -7.08 -14.68
C ASP A 36 13.54 -6.51 -13.87
N PHE A 37 13.40 -6.90 -12.60
CA PHE A 37 12.42 -6.28 -11.69
C PHE A 37 12.72 -4.80 -11.43
N ASP A 38 13.94 -4.46 -11.02
CA ASP A 38 14.34 -3.09 -10.72
C ASP A 38 14.24 -2.19 -11.95
N TYR A 39 14.63 -2.70 -13.12
CA TYR A 39 14.45 -2.01 -14.40
C TYR A 39 12.98 -1.71 -14.69
N ARG A 40 12.09 -2.71 -14.56
CA ARG A 40 10.65 -2.51 -14.75
C ARG A 40 10.06 -1.52 -13.75
N LEU A 41 10.44 -1.62 -12.47
CA LEU A 41 9.95 -0.72 -11.43
C LEU A 41 10.41 0.71 -11.69
N GLN A 42 11.65 0.91 -12.12
CA GLN A 42 12.14 2.22 -12.51
C GLN A 42 11.40 2.77 -13.74
N ARG A 43 11.12 1.92 -14.73
CA ARG A 43 10.32 2.29 -15.91
C ARG A 43 8.92 2.74 -15.51
N VAL A 44 8.24 1.99 -14.63
CA VAL A 44 6.91 2.35 -14.10
C VAL A 44 6.98 3.67 -13.35
N ARG A 45 7.96 3.87 -12.46
CA ARG A 45 8.14 5.15 -11.74
C ARG A 45 8.34 6.32 -12.68
N ASN A 46 9.09 6.15 -13.77
CA ASN A 46 9.28 7.20 -14.77
C ASN A 46 7.95 7.54 -15.47
N VAL A 47 7.18 6.53 -15.87
CA VAL A 47 5.84 6.75 -16.45
C VAL A 47 4.93 7.47 -15.46
N LEU A 48 4.91 7.07 -14.18
CA LEU A 48 4.04 7.69 -13.16
C LEU A 48 4.43 9.13 -12.80
N LYS A 49 5.66 9.58 -13.10
CA LYS A 49 6.04 10.98 -13.00
C LYS A 49 5.43 11.83 -14.12
N GLU A 50 5.25 11.26 -15.30
CA GLU A 50 4.72 11.94 -16.50
C GLU A 50 3.20 11.80 -16.62
N VAL A 51 2.67 10.64 -16.23
CA VAL A 51 1.27 10.26 -16.31
C VAL A 51 0.78 9.94 -14.89
N PRO A 52 0.22 10.93 -14.17
CA PRO A 52 -0.27 10.76 -12.81
C PRO A 52 -1.32 9.65 -12.70
N LEU A 53 -1.13 8.71 -11.77
CA LEU A 53 -2.12 7.68 -11.49
C LEU A 53 -3.35 8.28 -10.79
N ILE A 54 -4.52 8.02 -11.38
CA ILE A 54 -5.82 8.41 -10.87
C ILE A 54 -6.59 7.12 -10.58
N ASP A 55 -6.85 6.84 -9.31
CA ASP A 55 -7.67 5.70 -8.92
C ASP A 55 -9.14 6.11 -8.82
N GLY A 56 -10.01 5.30 -9.45
CA GLY A 56 -11.44 5.60 -9.62
C GLY A 56 -12.34 5.17 -8.45
N HIS A 57 -11.85 4.39 -7.49
CA HIS A 57 -12.70 3.89 -6.40
C HIS A 57 -11.90 3.38 -5.19
N ASN A 58 -12.01 4.08 -4.07
CA ASN A 58 -11.39 3.64 -2.81
C ASN A 58 -12.36 3.75 -1.62
N ASP A 59 -12.56 2.63 -0.94
CA ASP A 59 -13.52 2.46 0.16
C ASP A 59 -12.94 2.76 1.56
N LEU A 60 -11.79 3.43 1.66
CA LEU A 60 -11.28 3.89 2.96
C LEU A 60 -12.34 4.61 3.83
N PRO A 61 -13.21 5.50 3.30
CA PRO A 61 -14.29 6.12 4.09
C PRO A 61 -15.23 5.08 4.73
N TRP A 62 -15.50 3.97 4.05
CA TRP A 62 -16.31 2.89 4.60
C TRP A 62 -15.59 2.15 5.73
N ASN A 63 -14.29 1.90 5.60
CA ASN A 63 -13.50 1.30 6.67
C ASN A 63 -13.47 2.19 7.92
N ILE A 64 -13.30 3.50 7.75
CA ILE A 64 -13.39 4.48 8.86
C ILE A 64 -14.77 4.42 9.52
N ARG A 65 -15.84 4.32 8.75
CA ARG A 65 -17.19 4.12 9.31
C ARG A 65 -17.28 2.85 10.12
N LYS A 66 -16.78 1.73 9.59
CA LYS A 66 -16.88 0.42 10.26
C LYS A 66 -16.10 0.37 11.56
N PHE A 67 -14.86 0.82 11.54
CA PHE A 67 -13.94 0.73 12.68
C PHE A 67 -14.13 1.86 13.69
N LEU A 68 -14.33 3.09 13.22
CA LEU A 68 -14.30 4.29 14.07
C LEU A 68 -15.63 5.05 14.13
N LYS A 69 -16.69 4.56 13.46
CA LYS A 69 -18.00 5.23 13.43
C LYS A 69 -17.88 6.71 12.99
N ASN A 70 -17.07 6.97 11.96
CA ASN A 70 -16.80 8.29 11.39
C ASN A 70 -16.05 9.29 12.30
N GLN A 71 -15.54 8.83 13.46
CA GLN A 71 -14.73 9.63 14.37
C GLN A 71 -13.28 9.71 13.89
N LEU A 72 -12.89 10.87 13.34
CA LEU A 72 -11.54 11.07 12.80
C LEU A 72 -10.49 11.40 13.87
N LYS A 73 -10.91 11.74 15.09
CA LYS A 73 -9.99 12.08 16.20
C LYS A 73 -8.98 10.94 16.49
N ASP A 74 -9.42 9.70 16.31
CA ASP A 74 -8.64 8.48 16.56
C ASP A 74 -8.09 7.87 15.26
N PHE A 75 -8.21 8.57 14.13
CA PHE A 75 -7.75 8.11 12.83
C PHE A 75 -6.43 8.76 12.42
N HIS A 76 -5.34 7.99 12.50
CA HIS A 76 -4.00 8.46 12.16
C HIS A 76 -3.64 8.15 10.71
N PHE A 77 -4.28 8.82 9.74
CA PHE A 77 -4.07 8.57 8.30
C PHE A 77 -2.63 8.82 7.82
N GLY A 78 -1.91 9.74 8.47
CA GLY A 78 -0.50 10.04 8.21
C GLY A 78 0.48 8.99 8.74
N GLY A 79 0.02 8.10 9.62
CA GLY A 79 0.82 6.99 10.14
C GLY A 79 0.83 5.78 9.21
N ASP A 80 1.57 4.76 9.62
CA ASP A 80 1.56 3.47 8.94
C ASP A 80 0.44 2.59 9.50
N LEU A 81 -0.71 2.57 8.82
CA LEU A 81 -1.88 1.81 9.29
C LEU A 81 -1.62 0.29 9.31
N ARG A 82 -0.55 -0.22 8.67
CA ARG A 82 -0.14 -1.62 8.80
C ARG A 82 0.34 -1.99 10.21
N GLN A 83 0.55 -1.00 11.08
CA GLN A 83 1.02 -1.21 12.45
C GLN A 83 -0.05 -0.93 13.51
N ILE A 84 -1.22 -0.44 13.11
CA ILE A 84 -2.24 0.08 14.04
C ILE A 84 -3.48 -0.80 13.98
N GLN A 85 -3.93 -1.34 15.11
CA GLN A 85 -5.21 -2.06 15.16
C GLN A 85 -6.39 -1.07 15.09
N PRO A 86 -7.53 -1.44 14.46
CA PRO A 86 -7.82 -2.72 13.80
C PRO A 86 -7.33 -2.79 12.34
N TRP A 87 -6.65 -1.75 11.84
CA TRP A 87 -6.25 -1.62 10.45
C TRP A 87 -5.25 -2.68 10.00
N SER A 88 -4.27 -3.00 10.86
CA SER A 88 -3.20 -3.94 10.56
C SER A 88 -3.66 -5.39 10.43
N SER A 89 -4.76 -5.76 11.10
CA SER A 89 -5.35 -7.09 11.00
C SER A 89 -6.50 -7.18 9.99
N SER A 90 -6.91 -6.06 9.42
CA SER A 90 -8.03 -6.03 8.48
C SER A 90 -7.60 -6.37 7.06
N ALA A 91 -8.21 -7.41 6.48
CA ALA A 91 -8.08 -7.75 5.07
C ALA A 91 -8.64 -6.69 4.09
N TRP A 92 -9.29 -5.64 4.62
CA TRP A 92 -9.90 -4.57 3.82
C TRP A 92 -9.12 -3.26 3.91
N SER A 93 -8.04 -3.21 4.70
CA SER A 93 -7.25 -2.00 4.96
C SER A 93 -6.04 -1.89 4.01
N HIS A 94 -6.27 -1.28 2.85
CA HIS A 94 -5.25 -1.15 1.80
C HIS A 94 -4.61 0.24 1.70
N THR A 95 -5.14 1.23 2.44
CA THR A 95 -4.86 2.63 2.14
C THR A 95 -4.47 3.42 3.39
N ASP A 96 -3.30 4.04 3.33
CA ASP A 96 -2.82 5.10 4.22
C ASP A 96 -1.99 6.09 3.41
N LEU A 97 -1.69 7.27 3.96
CA LEU A 97 -0.96 8.30 3.22
C LEU A 97 0.40 7.78 2.75
N ARG A 98 1.10 7.01 3.57
CA ARG A 98 2.42 6.47 3.23
C ARG A 98 2.36 5.57 2.01
N ARG A 99 1.45 4.59 1.98
CA ARG A 99 1.25 3.69 0.84
C ARG A 99 0.80 4.45 -0.42
N LEU A 100 -0.03 5.49 -0.27
CA LEU A 100 -0.40 6.35 -1.40
C LEU A 100 0.81 7.10 -1.98
N LYS A 101 1.73 7.58 -1.12
CA LYS A 101 2.98 8.20 -1.56
C LYS A 101 3.89 7.20 -2.28
N GLU A 102 4.12 6.05 -1.65
CA GLU A 102 4.99 4.99 -2.17
C GLU A 102 4.47 4.43 -3.51
N GLY A 103 3.14 4.34 -3.68
CA GLY A 103 2.48 3.94 -4.91
C GLY A 103 2.33 5.04 -5.97
N MET A 104 2.78 6.27 -5.69
CA MET A 104 2.67 7.43 -6.60
C MET A 104 1.23 7.73 -7.07
N VAL A 105 0.25 7.48 -6.20
CA VAL A 105 -1.16 7.83 -6.46
C VAL A 105 -1.29 9.34 -6.38
N SER A 106 -1.71 9.95 -7.48
CA SER A 106 -1.79 11.42 -7.58
C SER A 106 -3.19 11.94 -7.29
N ALA A 107 -4.22 11.17 -7.67
CA ALA A 107 -5.60 11.48 -7.33
C ALA A 107 -6.42 10.24 -7.02
N GLN A 108 -7.45 10.45 -6.22
CA GLN A 108 -8.31 9.37 -5.73
C GLN A 108 -9.77 9.82 -5.75
N PHE A 109 -10.62 8.97 -6.31
CA PHE A 109 -12.06 9.04 -6.09
C PHE A 109 -12.40 8.24 -4.83
N TRP A 110 -12.74 8.94 -3.75
CA TRP A 110 -13.19 8.33 -2.50
C TRP A 110 -14.66 7.92 -2.61
N SER A 111 -14.93 6.66 -2.27
CA SER A 111 -16.28 6.09 -2.34
C SER A 111 -17.14 6.57 -1.17
N ALA A 112 -18.21 7.31 -1.47
CA ALA A 112 -19.28 7.64 -0.53
C ALA A 112 -20.35 6.53 -0.52
N TYR A 113 -19.92 5.31 -0.20
CA TYR A 113 -20.74 4.11 -0.27
C TYR A 113 -21.84 4.05 0.82
N ALA A 114 -23.04 3.62 0.41
CA ALA A 114 -24.12 3.22 1.30
C ALA A 114 -24.56 1.78 0.95
N PRO A 115 -24.78 0.90 1.93
CA PRO A 115 -25.16 -0.49 1.67
C PRO A 115 -26.57 -0.60 1.09
N CYS A 116 -26.81 -1.55 0.18
CA CYS A 116 -28.14 -1.75 -0.42
C CYS A 116 -29.25 -1.97 0.61
N SER A 117 -28.93 -2.55 1.77
CA SER A 117 -29.88 -2.74 2.88
C SER A 117 -30.43 -1.44 3.47
N SER A 118 -29.77 -0.30 3.22
CA SER A 118 -30.25 1.03 3.63
C SER A 118 -31.25 1.66 2.65
N GLN A 119 -31.47 1.02 1.50
CA GLN A 119 -32.41 1.52 0.50
C GLN A 119 -33.83 1.61 1.09
N HIS A 120 -34.51 2.71 0.82
CA HIS A 120 -35.81 3.06 1.41
C HIS A 120 -35.82 3.24 2.94
N LEU A 121 -34.64 3.26 3.57
CA LEU A 121 -34.44 3.54 4.98
C LEU A 121 -33.57 4.79 5.12
N ASP A 122 -32.31 4.62 5.51
CA ASP A 122 -31.36 5.66 5.85
C ASP A 122 -30.29 5.88 4.76
N ALA A 123 -30.44 5.33 3.55
CA ALA A 123 -29.43 5.45 2.47
C ALA A 123 -28.96 6.89 2.23
N VAL A 124 -29.89 7.85 2.16
CA VAL A 124 -29.55 9.27 1.94
C VAL A 124 -28.71 9.82 3.09
N GLN A 125 -29.11 9.53 4.34
CA GLN A 125 -28.38 9.97 5.51
C GLN A 125 -26.97 9.37 5.52
N LEU A 126 -26.84 8.06 5.29
CA LEU A 126 -25.55 7.38 5.22
C LEU A 126 -24.64 7.99 4.17
N THR A 127 -25.14 8.23 2.95
CA THR A 127 -24.36 8.85 1.88
C THR A 127 -23.90 10.26 2.27
N LEU A 128 -24.76 11.09 2.86
CA LEU A 128 -24.38 12.43 3.31
C LEU A 128 -23.33 12.39 4.42
N GLU A 129 -23.44 11.47 5.39
CA GLU A 129 -22.43 11.25 6.43
C GLU A 129 -21.08 10.84 5.83
N GLN A 130 -21.07 10.01 4.77
CA GLN A 130 -19.83 9.61 4.10
C GLN A 130 -19.21 10.75 3.27
N ILE A 131 -20.03 11.57 2.61
CA ILE A 131 -19.56 12.78 1.92
C ILE A 131 -18.94 13.76 2.93
N ASP A 132 -19.60 13.98 4.07
CA ASP A 132 -19.09 14.80 5.16
C ASP A 132 -17.76 14.25 5.72
N LEU A 133 -17.68 12.94 5.94
CA LEU A 133 -16.44 12.28 6.38
C LEU A 133 -15.29 12.53 5.41
N ILE A 134 -15.51 12.38 4.11
CA ILE A 134 -14.49 12.61 3.09
C ILE A 134 -14.01 14.07 3.14
N ARG A 135 -14.94 15.04 3.22
CA ARG A 135 -14.60 16.47 3.34
C ARG A 135 -13.76 16.76 4.59
N ARG A 136 -14.17 16.23 5.75
CA ARG A 136 -13.42 16.41 7.00
C ARG A 136 -12.04 15.74 6.94
N LEU A 137 -11.94 14.56 6.35
CA LEU A 137 -10.67 13.85 6.19
C LEU A 137 -9.70 14.66 5.33
N VAL A 138 -10.17 15.20 4.20
CA VAL A 138 -9.34 16.09 3.36
C VAL A 138 -8.90 17.33 4.13
N ASN A 139 -9.82 17.98 4.85
CA ASN A 139 -9.53 19.18 5.64
C ASN A 139 -8.57 18.92 6.80
N LEU A 140 -8.50 17.69 7.33
CA LEU A 140 -7.57 17.30 8.39
C LEU A 140 -6.13 17.16 7.87
N TYR A 141 -5.95 16.90 6.57
CA TYR A 141 -4.65 16.71 5.93
C TYR A 141 -4.44 17.67 4.74
N PRO A 142 -4.52 19.00 4.95
CA PRO A 142 -4.50 19.98 3.85
C PRO A 142 -3.15 20.03 3.12
N HIS A 143 -2.07 19.63 3.77
CA HIS A 143 -0.74 19.51 3.14
C HIS A 143 -0.58 18.27 2.27
N HIS A 144 -1.49 17.31 2.38
CA HIS A 144 -1.45 16.07 1.62
C HIS A 144 -2.63 15.88 0.70
N MET A 145 -3.76 16.56 0.92
CA MET A 145 -4.95 16.38 0.13
C MET A 145 -5.64 17.69 -0.19
N THR A 146 -6.30 17.75 -1.34
CA THR A 146 -7.18 18.85 -1.72
C THR A 146 -8.40 18.29 -2.43
N LEU A 147 -9.58 18.72 -2.00
CA LEU A 147 -10.83 18.32 -2.62
C LEU A 147 -11.02 19.11 -3.91
N VAL A 148 -11.34 18.42 -5.00
CA VAL A 148 -11.73 19.06 -6.26
C VAL A 148 -12.96 18.40 -6.85
N THR A 149 -13.68 19.14 -7.69
CA THR A 149 -14.99 18.76 -8.21
C THR A 149 -15.11 18.89 -9.73
N THR A 150 -14.03 19.25 -10.42
CA THR A 150 -14.02 19.39 -11.89
C THR A 150 -12.77 18.73 -12.46
N ALA A 151 -12.78 18.39 -13.75
CA ALA A 151 -11.59 17.87 -14.42
C ALA A 151 -10.50 18.94 -14.61
N SER A 152 -10.92 20.20 -14.82
CA SER A 152 -10.03 21.36 -14.96
C SER A 152 -9.43 21.79 -13.62
N GLY A 153 -10.21 21.70 -12.55
CA GLY A 153 -9.74 21.76 -11.18
C GLY A 153 -8.98 20.49 -10.89
N LYS A 154 -7.76 20.43 -11.41
CA LYS A 154 -6.76 19.41 -11.19
C LYS A 154 -7.17 18.34 -10.13
N LEU A 155 -7.64 17.18 -10.60
CA LEU A 155 -8.21 16.02 -9.90
C LEU A 155 -7.79 15.83 -8.43
N CYS A 156 -8.72 15.37 -7.58
CA CYS A 156 -8.66 15.35 -6.12
C CYS A 156 -7.26 15.00 -5.64
N TYR A 157 -6.43 16.01 -5.45
CA TYR A 157 -5.01 15.77 -5.29
C TYR A 157 -4.81 15.10 -3.96
N ILE A 158 -4.07 14.01 -3.95
CA ILE A 158 -3.13 13.84 -2.88
C ILE A 158 -1.92 14.69 -3.30
N LEU A 159 -1.77 15.89 -2.74
CA LEU A 159 -0.53 16.65 -2.89
C LEU A 159 0.57 15.88 -2.15
N LEU A 160 1.21 14.96 -2.86
CA LEU A 160 2.47 14.38 -2.47
C LEU A 160 3.54 15.44 -2.66
N ASN A 161 3.59 16.40 -1.73
CA ASN A 161 4.64 17.40 -1.74
C ASN A 161 5.98 16.66 -1.51
N ASN A 162 6.78 16.56 -2.57
CA ASN A 162 8.14 16.02 -2.54
C ASN A 162 9.10 17.07 -1.97
N SER A 163 8.74 17.70 -0.86
CA SER A 163 9.69 18.53 -0.12
C SER A 163 10.47 17.63 0.82
N THR A 164 11.59 17.13 0.31
CA THR A 164 12.73 16.78 1.15
C THR A 164 13.06 17.97 2.05
N ASN A 165 12.91 17.79 3.35
CA ASN A 165 13.84 18.35 4.34
C ASN A 165 14.53 17.17 4.99
#